data_AF-A0AAJ6Z048-F1
#
_entry.id   AF-A0AAJ6Z048-F1
#
_cell.length_a   1.000
_cell.length_b   1.000
_cell.length_c   1.000
_cell.angle_alpha   90.00
_cell.angle_beta   90.00
_cell.angle_gamma   90.00
#
_symmetry.space_group_name_H-M   'P 1'
#
loop_
_entity.id
_entity.type
_entity.pdbx_description
1 polymer ?
#
loop_
_entity_poly.entity_id
_entity_poly.type
_entity_poly.pdbx_seq_one_letter_code
_entity_poly.pdbx_strand_id
1 'polypeptide(L)'
;MLTVTVIFGVAMALQIPRFNVPYAVKMCVFIGWAAYGVLPTLHWTYVMGGFDNPMVQMFFPRVIGMYVISGTAFAIYAFKVPERWFPGKVDYIGHSHQWWHVLVLGALYYWHNSAMIYVQYRMNH
;
A
#
# COMPACT_ATOMS: atom_id res chain seq x y z
N MET A 1 4.40 6.94 15.01
CA MET A 1 5.16 7.65 13.94
C MET A 1 6.63 7.26 13.93
N LEU A 2 7.34 7.28 15.06
CA LEU A 2 8.77 6.90 15.11
C LEU A 2 9.05 5.50 14.53
N THR A 3 8.26 4.49 14.90
CA THR A 3 8.42 3.11 14.42
C THR A 3 8.31 2.97 12.91
N VAL A 4 7.24 3.49 12.30
CA VAL A 4 7.03 3.42 10.84
C VAL A 4 8.09 4.20 10.07
N THR A 5 8.54 5.35 10.59
CA THR A 5 9.62 6.13 9.98
C THR A 5 10.95 5.40 10.03
N VAL A 6 11.27 4.74 11.14
CA VAL A 6 12.49 3.94 11.27
C VAL A 6 12.46 2.74 10.31
N ILE A 7 11.34 2.01 10.26
CA ILE A 7 11.19 0.87 9.33
C ILE A 7 11.34 1.35 7.87
N PHE A 8 10.73 2.48 7.51
CA PHE A 8 10.88 3.06 6.17
C PHE A 8 12.33 3.48 5.88
N GLY A 9 12.98 4.15 6.82
CA GLY A 9 14.37 4.58 6.70
C GLY A 9 15.31 3.41 6.48
N VAL A 10 15.12 2.31 7.22
CA VAL A 10 15.84 1.05 6.99
C VAL A 10 15.53 0.47 5.61
N ALA A 11 14.26 0.39 5.22
CA ALA A 11 13.86 -0.13 3.91
C ALA A 11 14.52 0.65 2.75
N MET A 12 14.65 1.97 2.89
CA MET A 12 15.32 2.86 1.93
C MET A 12 16.84 2.68 1.96
N ALA A 13 17.45 2.59 3.14
CA ALA A 13 18.89 2.35 3.28
C ALA A 13 19.31 1.03 2.61
N LEU A 14 18.50 -0.04 2.74
CA LEU A 14 18.76 -1.32 2.06
C LEU A 14 18.74 -1.23 0.53
N GLN A 15 18.17 -0.17 -0.06
CA GLN A 15 18.23 0.04 -1.51
C GLN A 15 19.58 0.57 -1.98
N ILE A 16 20.40 1.12 -1.07
CA ILE A 16 21.72 1.67 -1.41
C ILE A 16 22.62 0.54 -1.91
N PRO A 17 23.14 0.61 -3.16
CA PRO A 17 23.93 -0.49 -3.75
C PRO A 17 25.15 -0.89 -2.93
N ARG A 18 25.75 0.05 -2.18
CA ARG A 18 26.92 -0.16 -1.32
C ARG A 18 26.76 -1.30 -0.31
N PHE A 19 25.54 -1.56 0.18
CA PHE A 19 25.30 -2.59 1.19
C PHE A 19 25.16 -4.00 0.62
N ASN A 20 25.13 -4.19 -0.70
CA ASN A 20 25.07 -5.50 -1.37
C ASN A 20 24.02 -6.47 -0.79
N VAL A 21 22.87 -5.93 -0.36
CA VAL A 21 21.78 -6.71 0.24
C VAL A 21 21.07 -7.54 -0.84
N PRO A 22 20.70 -8.81 -0.57
CA PRO A 22 19.94 -9.63 -1.52
C PRO A 22 18.57 -9.01 -1.84
N TYR A 23 18.12 -9.14 -3.10
CA TYR A 23 16.84 -8.59 -3.56
C TYR A 23 15.64 -9.07 -2.71
N ALA A 24 15.62 -10.36 -2.35
CA ALA A 24 14.57 -10.93 -1.52
C ALA A 24 14.44 -10.22 -0.17
N VAL A 25 15.57 -9.89 0.48
CA VAL A 25 15.56 -9.16 1.76
C VAL A 25 15.02 -7.76 1.58
N LYS A 26 15.45 -7.04 0.53
CA LYS A 26 14.93 -5.71 0.20
C LYS A 26 13.41 -5.71 0.03
N MET A 27 12.88 -6.70 -0.69
CA MET A 27 11.45 -6.87 -0.91
C MET A 27 10.71 -7.22 0.38
N CYS A 28 11.20 -8.17 1.17
CA CYS A 28 10.57 -8.53 2.44
C CYS A 28 10.45 -7.34 3.40
N VAL A 29 11.50 -6.52 3.54
CA VAL A 29 11.45 -5.33 4.40
C VAL A 29 10.46 -4.29 3.87
N PHE A 30 10.43 -4.07 2.55
CA PHE A 30 9.49 -3.11 1.94
C PHE A 30 8.03 -3.55 2.08
N ILE A 31 7.75 -4.85 1.87
CA ILE A 31 6.42 -5.44 2.09
C ILE A 31 6.04 -5.37 3.57
N GLY A 32 6.97 -5.70 4.48
CA GLY A 32 6.75 -5.62 5.92
C GLY A 32 6.41 -4.21 6.39
N TRP A 33 7.08 -3.20 5.82
CA TRP A 33 6.75 -1.80 6.05
C TRP A 33 5.32 -1.45 5.61
N ALA A 34 4.90 -1.87 4.42
CA ALA A 34 3.54 -1.64 3.93
C ALA A 34 2.49 -2.39 4.78
N ALA A 35 2.79 -3.62 5.19
CA ALA A 35 1.92 -4.43 6.05
C ALA A 35 1.82 -3.90 7.49
N TYR A 36 2.81 -3.14 7.97
CA TYR A 36 2.82 -2.56 9.31
C TYR A 36 1.57 -1.72 9.59
N GLY A 37 0.97 -1.08 8.58
CA GLY A 37 -0.27 -0.30 8.70
C GLY A 37 -1.49 -1.09 9.20
N VAL A 38 -1.47 -2.43 9.17
CA VAL A 38 -2.51 -3.28 9.76
C VAL A 38 -2.55 -3.11 11.28
N LEU A 39 -1.40 -3.07 11.95
CA LEU A 39 -1.31 -2.94 13.41
C LEU A 39 -1.99 -1.67 13.97
N PRO A 40 -1.67 -0.45 13.50
CA PRO A 40 -2.36 0.75 13.97
C PRO A 40 -3.84 0.76 13.57
N THR A 41 -4.22 0.15 12.45
CA THR A 41 -5.63 0.04 12.04
C THR A 41 -6.43 -0.83 13.03
N LEU A 42 -5.88 -1.99 13.41
CA LEU A 42 -6.49 -2.87 14.42
C LEU A 42 -6.53 -2.21 15.80
N HIS A 43 -5.42 -1.60 16.23
CA HIS A 43 -5.36 -0.89 17.50
C HIS A 43 -6.36 0.27 17.57
N TRP A 44 -6.45 1.08 16.51
CA TRP A 44 -7.45 2.15 16.40
C TRP A 44 -8.88 1.61 16.48
N THR A 45 -9.17 0.52 15.75
CA THR A 45 -10.49 -0.12 15.76
C THR A 45 -10.88 -0.58 17.17
N TYR A 46 -9.94 -1.19 17.89
CA TYR A 46 -10.14 -1.63 19.28
C TYR A 46 -10.40 -0.45 20.23
N VAL A 47 -9.57 0.59 20.18
CA VAL A 47 -9.69 1.77 21.06
C VAL A 47 -10.98 2.54 20.81
N MET A 48 -11.50 2.55 19.59
CA MET A 48 -12.77 3.21 19.25
C MET A 48 -14.03 2.46 19.74
N GLY A 49 -13.86 1.28 20.36
CA GLY A 49 -14.98 0.45 20.83
C GLY A 49 -15.46 -0.56 19.78
N GLY A 50 -14.66 -0.85 18.76
CA GLY A 50 -14.97 -1.84 17.73
C GLY A 50 -15.77 -1.29 16.54
N PHE A 51 -16.41 -2.20 15.80
CA PHE A 51 -17.12 -1.90 14.56
C PHE A 51 -18.48 -1.23 14.75
N ASP A 52 -18.95 -1.05 15.97
CA ASP A 52 -20.19 -0.28 16.24
C ASP A 52 -19.94 1.23 16.19
N ASN A 53 -18.67 1.65 16.22
CA ASN A 53 -18.32 3.06 16.13
C ASN A 53 -18.53 3.58 14.68
N PRO A 54 -19.30 4.67 14.48
CA PRO A 54 -19.57 5.21 13.14
C PRO A 54 -18.29 5.57 12.36
N MET A 55 -17.25 6.05 13.05
CA MET A 55 -15.96 6.38 12.44
C MET A 55 -15.27 5.10 11.93
N VAL A 56 -15.31 4.02 12.70
CA VAL A 56 -14.74 2.73 12.30
C VAL A 56 -15.47 2.17 11.09
N GLN A 57 -16.81 2.16 11.10
CA GLN A 57 -17.61 1.68 9.97
C GLN A 57 -17.33 2.45 8.68
N MET A 58 -17.09 3.76 8.80
CA MET A 58 -16.82 4.61 7.65
C MET A 58 -15.41 4.44 7.07
N PHE A 59 -14.38 4.40 7.91
CA PHE A 59 -12.98 4.44 7.44
C PHE A 59 -12.31 3.07 7.35
N PHE A 60 -12.73 2.06 8.12
CA PHE A 60 -12.14 0.72 8.04
C PHE A 60 -12.26 0.11 6.63
N PRO A 61 -13.43 0.13 5.96
CA PRO A 61 -13.53 -0.39 4.59
C PRO A 61 -12.64 0.37 3.60
N ARG A 62 -12.35 1.65 3.86
CA ARG A 62 -11.47 2.46 3.02
C ARG A 62 -10.01 2.04 3.18
N VAL A 63 -9.59 1.71 4.39
CA VAL A 63 -8.25 1.11 4.61
C VAL A 63 -8.15 -0.23 3.88
N ILE A 64 -9.17 -1.08 3.95
CA ILE A 64 -9.20 -2.34 3.20
C ILE A 64 -9.13 -2.09 1.69
N GLY A 65 -9.91 -1.14 1.17
CA GLY A 65 -9.88 -0.75 -0.25
C GLY A 65 -8.48 -0.34 -0.72
N MET A 66 -7.74 0.43 0.11
CA MET A 66 -6.36 0.81 -0.18
C MET A 66 -5.43 -0.41 -0.28
N TYR A 67 -5.56 -1.36 0.64
CA TYR A 67 -4.78 -2.61 0.63
C TYR A 67 -5.13 -3.50 -0.55
N VAL A 68 -6.41 -3.55 -0.95
CA VAL A 68 -6.85 -4.31 -2.13
C VAL A 68 -6.22 -3.75 -3.40
N ILE A 69 -6.34 -2.44 -3.66
CA ILE A 69 -5.77 -1.83 -4.87
C ILE A 69 -4.25 -2.00 -4.91
N SER A 70 -3.57 -1.71 -3.79
CA SER A 70 -2.11 -1.80 -3.70
C SER A 70 -1.61 -3.24 -3.81
N GLY A 71 -2.32 -4.19 -3.17
CA GLY A 71 -2.01 -5.61 -3.22
C GLY A 71 -2.22 -6.20 -4.61
N THR A 72 -3.28 -5.81 -5.31
CA THR A 72 -3.52 -6.19 -6.71
C THR A 72 -2.42 -5.64 -7.62
N ALA A 73 -2.03 -4.37 -7.47
CA ALA A 73 -0.91 -3.79 -8.20
C ALA A 73 0.37 -4.62 -8.00
N PHE A 74 0.66 -4.96 -6.74
CA PHE A 74 1.83 -5.76 -6.38
C PHE A 74 1.79 -7.16 -6.98
N ALA A 75 0.64 -7.84 -6.92
CA ALA A 75 0.47 -9.15 -7.52
C ALA A 75 0.71 -9.12 -9.03
N ILE A 76 0.13 -8.15 -9.74
CA ILE A 76 0.33 -7.98 -11.19
C ILE A 76 1.81 -7.81 -11.51
N TYR A 77 2.51 -6.95 -10.77
CA TYR A 77 3.95 -6.71 -10.94
C TYR A 77 4.81 -7.92 -10.59
N ALA A 78 4.51 -8.61 -9.49
CA ALA A 78 5.28 -9.75 -8.99
C ALA A 78 5.14 -10.97 -9.92
N PHE A 79 3.92 -11.25 -10.39
CA PHE A 79 3.64 -12.37 -11.29
C PHE A 79 3.95 -12.07 -12.76
N LYS A 80 4.34 -10.83 -13.09
CA LYS A 80 4.70 -10.38 -14.45
C LYS A 80 3.55 -10.59 -15.44
N VAL A 81 2.33 -10.25 -15.01
CA VAL A 81 1.12 -10.35 -15.86
C VAL A 81 0.82 -8.95 -16.42
N PRO A 82 0.54 -8.79 -17.72
CA PRO A 82 0.25 -9.82 -18.73
C PRO A 82 1.43 -10.29 -19.58
N GLU A 83 2.65 -9.76 -19.42
CA GLU A 83 3.79 -10.10 -20.27
C GLU A 83 4.19 -11.58 -20.21
N ARG A 84 3.90 -12.26 -19.09
CA ARG A 84 4.03 -13.71 -18.95
C ARG A 84 3.10 -14.49 -19.87
N TRP A 85 1.92 -13.95 -20.18
CA TRP A 85 0.92 -14.60 -21.04
C TRP A 85 1.08 -14.23 -22.52
N PHE A 86 1.62 -13.03 -22.80
CA PHE A 86 1.81 -12.54 -24.16
C PHE A 86 3.25 -12.06 -24.40
N PRO A 87 4.24 -12.99 -24.45
CA PRO A 87 5.63 -12.63 -24.67
C PRO A 87 5.81 -11.87 -25.99
N GLY A 88 6.52 -10.73 -25.96
CA GLY A 88 6.81 -9.91 -27.14
C GLY A 88 5.67 -9.01 -27.63
N LYS A 89 4.46 -9.12 -27.06
CA LYS A 89 3.30 -8.32 -27.50
C LYS A 89 3.07 -7.05 -26.69
N VAL A 90 3.57 -7.01 -25.46
CA VAL A 90 3.33 -5.91 -24.50
C VAL A 90 4.61 -5.22 -24.04
N ASP A 91 5.69 -5.35 -24.83
CA ASP A 91 7.03 -4.87 -24.45
C ASP A 91 7.09 -3.35 -24.31
N TYR A 92 6.31 -2.61 -25.11
CA TYR A 92 6.25 -1.15 -25.07
C TYR A 92 5.07 -0.61 -24.25
N ILE A 93 3.91 -1.24 -24.37
CA ILE A 93 2.66 -0.78 -23.72
C ILE A 93 1.93 -1.99 -23.14
N GLY A 94 1.44 -1.84 -21.90
CA GLY A 94 0.61 -2.80 -21.21
C GLY A 94 1.35 -3.86 -20.39
N HIS A 95 2.67 -3.75 -20.22
CA HIS A 95 3.41 -4.65 -19.32
C HIS A 95 3.09 -4.38 -17.84
N SER A 96 3.32 -5.38 -16.97
CA SER A 96 2.95 -5.34 -15.54
C SER A 96 3.44 -4.09 -14.81
N HIS A 97 4.65 -3.61 -15.13
CA HIS A 97 5.21 -2.41 -14.49
C HIS A 97 4.45 -1.11 -14.85
N GLN A 98 3.85 -1.01 -16.04
CA GLN A 98 2.96 0.12 -16.35
C GLN A 98 1.65 0.02 -15.56
N TRP A 99 1.05 -1.17 -15.50
CA TRP A 99 -0.13 -1.42 -14.69
C TRP A 99 0.10 -1.14 -13.20
N TRP A 100 1.28 -1.50 -12.69
CA TRP A 100 1.72 -1.14 -11.34
C TRP A 100 1.63 0.37 -11.10
N HIS A 101 2.23 1.20 -11.97
CA HIS A 101 2.19 2.66 -11.81
C HIS A 101 0.78 3.22 -11.89
N VAL A 102 -0.04 2.74 -12.83
CA VAL A 102 -1.44 3.17 -12.97
C VAL A 102 -2.25 2.85 -11.71
N LEU A 103 -2.13 1.63 -11.19
CA LEU A 103 -2.86 1.20 -10.01
C LEU A 103 -2.37 1.91 -8.74
N VAL A 104 -1.05 2.13 -8.60
CA VAL A 104 -0.49 2.91 -7.48
C VAL A 104 -0.97 4.35 -7.53
N LEU A 105 -1.03 4.98 -8.70
CA LEU A 105 -1.61 6.32 -8.85
C LEU A 105 -3.08 6.34 -8.41
N GLY A 106 -3.87 5.35 -8.84
CA GLY A 106 -5.25 5.18 -8.42
C GLY A 106 -5.39 4.99 -6.91
N ALA A 107 -4.50 4.19 -6.30
CA ALA A 107 -4.44 3.98 -4.86
C ALA A 107 -4.15 5.28 -4.11
N LEU A 108 -3.18 6.07 -4.58
CA LEU A 108 -2.86 7.39 -3.99
C LEU A 108 -4.03 8.36 -4.09
N TYR A 109 -4.71 8.41 -5.24
CA TYR A 109 -5.92 9.22 -5.40
C TYR A 109 -7.04 8.77 -4.45
N TYR A 110 -7.29 7.47 -4.36
CA TYR A 110 -8.26 6.88 -3.45
C TYR A 110 -7.95 7.20 -1.98
N TRP A 111 -6.67 7.12 -1.60
CA TRP A 111 -6.20 7.47 -0.26
C TRP A 111 -6.38 8.95 0.04
N HIS A 112 -6.03 9.83 -0.92
CA HIS A 112 -6.25 11.26 -0.81
C HIS A 112 -7.73 11.60 -0.61
N ASN A 113 -8.63 11.00 -1.41
CA ASN A 113 -10.06 11.18 -1.24
C ASN A 113 -10.55 10.74 0.15
N SER A 114 -10.01 9.62 0.66
CA SER A 114 -10.31 9.14 2.02
C SER A 114 -9.87 10.13 3.10
N ALA A 115 -8.70 10.75 2.94
CA ALA A 115 -8.22 11.80 3.83
C ALA A 115 -9.10 13.05 3.80
N MET A 116 -9.56 13.47 2.62
CA MET A 116 -10.48 14.61 2.49
C MET A 116 -11.81 14.36 3.22
N ILE A 117 -12.35 13.14 3.11
CA ILE A 117 -13.56 12.74 3.83
C ILE A 117 -13.33 12.70 5.33
N TYR A 118 -12.15 12.27 5.79
CA TYR A 118 -11.77 12.33 7.20
C TYR A 118 -11.74 13.77 7.73
N VAL A 119 -11.14 14.70 6.97
CA VAL A 119 -11.13 16.13 7.33
C VAL A 119 -12.56 16.67 7.41
N GLN A 120 -13.41 16.37 6.42
CA GLN A 120 -14.82 16.79 6.44
C GLN A 120 -15.57 16.20 7.65
N TYR A 121 -15.37 14.92 7.95
CA TYR A 121 -15.97 14.28 9.12
C TYR A 121 -15.61 15.03 10.41
N ARG A 122 -14.33 15.39 10.57
CA ARG A 122 -13.78 16.12 11.73
C ARG A 122 -14.20 17.59 11.80
N MET A 123 -14.61 18.19 10.68
CA MET A 123 -15.13 19.56 10.67
C MET A 123 -16.62 19.61 11.04
N ASN A 124 -17.34 18.52 10.78
CA ASN A 124 -18.80 18.43 10.97
C ASN A 124 -19.20 17.73 12.29
N HIS A 125 -18.25 17.11 13.01
CA HIS A 125 -18.43 16.42 14.29
C HIS A 125 -17.23 16.69 15.21
#